data_AF-A0A378VZU7-F1
#
_entry.id   AF-A0A378VZU7-F1
#
_cell.length_a   1.000
_cell.length_b   1.000
_cell.length_c   1.000
_cell.angle_alpha   90.00
_cell.angle_beta   90.00
_cell.angle_gamma   90.00
#
_symmetry.space_group_name_H-M   'P 1'
#
loop_
_entity.id
_entity.type
_entity.pdbx_description
1 polymer ?
#
loop_
_entity_poly.entity_id
_entity_poly.type
_entity_poly.pdbx_seq_one_letter_code
_entity_poly.pdbx_strand_id
1 'polypeptide(L)'
;MDGTLEVQGEGSQLLALLVGAKRGEIIVDFCAGAGGKTLAVGAQMANKGRIYAFDIAEKRLANLKPRMTRAGLTNIHPERIGSEHDTRIARLAGKADRVLVDAPCSGLGTLRRNPDLKYRQSAETVAKLLEQQHSILDAASKLVKPQGCLVYATCSVLPEETNCKSNVSCPNIPNLNPSTAPNCCKT
;
A
#
# COMPACT_ATOMS: atom_id res chain seq x y z
N MET A 1 2.34 -18.19 -18.50
CA MET A 1 1.05 -17.98 -17.81
C MET A 1 0.33 -16.83 -18.50
N ASP A 2 -0.97 -16.95 -18.70
CA ASP A 2 -1.84 -16.08 -19.51
C ASP A 2 -2.45 -14.89 -18.75
N GLY A 3 -2.06 -14.67 -17.48
CA GLY A 3 -2.56 -13.55 -16.66
C GLY A 3 -3.75 -13.87 -15.78
N THR A 4 -4.27 -15.09 -15.85
CA THR A 4 -5.39 -15.57 -15.02
C THR A 4 -5.01 -15.76 -13.55
N LEU A 5 -3.71 -15.88 -13.24
CA LEU A 5 -3.18 -16.14 -11.92
C LEU A 5 -1.94 -15.31 -11.63
N GLU A 6 -1.83 -14.82 -10.40
CA GLU A 6 -0.65 -14.10 -9.88
C GLU A 6 -0.26 -14.68 -8.52
N VAL A 7 1.02 -15.03 -8.36
CA VAL A 7 1.52 -15.56 -7.09
C VAL A 7 1.63 -14.43 -6.08
N GLN A 8 0.94 -14.56 -4.95
CA GLN A 8 0.95 -13.61 -3.84
C GLN A 8 0.95 -14.35 -2.51
N GLY A 9 1.60 -13.76 -1.49
CA GLY A 9 1.47 -14.25 -0.13
C GLY A 9 0.11 -13.87 0.46
N GLU A 10 -0.41 -14.71 1.34
CA GLU A 10 -1.70 -14.53 2.04
C GLU A 10 -1.87 -13.12 2.63
N GLY A 11 -0.89 -12.61 3.39
CA GLY A 11 -0.97 -11.26 3.96
C GLY A 11 -1.13 -10.16 2.90
N SER A 12 -0.51 -10.30 1.71
CA SER A 12 -0.71 -9.33 0.63
C SER A 12 -2.12 -9.40 0.02
N GLN A 13 -2.72 -10.60 -0.03
CA GLN A 13 -4.10 -10.78 -0.49
C GLN A 13 -5.10 -10.20 0.52
N LEU A 14 -4.88 -10.47 1.81
CA LEU A 14 -5.72 -9.93 2.88
C LEU A 14 -5.68 -8.40 2.90
N LEU A 15 -4.50 -7.80 2.73
CA LEU A 15 -4.38 -6.34 2.62
C LEU A 15 -5.17 -5.78 1.44
N ALA A 16 -5.08 -6.41 0.26
CA ALA A 16 -5.88 -5.98 -0.88
C ALA A 16 -7.40 -6.08 -0.59
N LEU A 17 -7.84 -7.06 0.20
CA LEU A 17 -9.25 -7.16 0.63
C LEU A 17 -9.62 -6.11 1.67
N LEU A 18 -8.73 -5.81 2.63
CA LEU A 18 -8.94 -4.80 3.67
C LEU A 18 -9.03 -3.38 3.12
N VAL A 19 -8.36 -3.11 1.99
CA VAL A 19 -8.60 -1.86 1.24
C VAL A 19 -10.08 -1.72 0.92
N GLY A 20 -10.81 -2.81 0.60
CA GLY A 20 -12.25 -2.76 0.37
C GLY A 20 -12.63 -1.85 -0.81
N ALA A 21 -11.77 -1.81 -1.83
CA ALA A 21 -11.93 -0.93 -2.99
C ALA A 21 -13.25 -1.21 -3.73
N LYS A 22 -14.00 -0.14 -4.01
CA LYS A 22 -15.25 -0.22 -4.77
C LYS A 22 -15.05 0.24 -6.20
N ARG A 23 -15.91 -0.27 -7.09
CA ARG A 23 -15.94 0.12 -8.50
C ARG A 23 -16.17 1.63 -8.62
N GLY A 24 -15.35 2.30 -9.43
CA GLY A 24 -15.48 3.75 -9.67
C GLY A 24 -14.73 4.64 -8.68
N GLU A 25 -14.21 4.09 -7.58
CA GLU A 25 -13.38 4.85 -6.63
C GLU A 25 -12.01 5.24 -7.23
N ILE A 26 -11.40 6.27 -6.65
CA ILE A 26 -9.99 6.61 -6.84
C ILE A 26 -9.21 5.96 -5.70
N ILE A 27 -8.34 5.02 -6.07
CA ILE A 27 -7.44 4.33 -5.14
C ILE A 27 -6.01 4.77 -5.39
N VAL A 28 -5.24 4.94 -4.33
CA VAL A 28 -3.80 5.18 -4.40
C VAL A 28 -3.06 4.03 -3.73
N ASP A 29 -2.10 3.44 -4.41
CA ASP A 29 -1.10 2.53 -3.86
C ASP A 29 0.22 3.29 -3.80
N PHE A 30 0.64 3.70 -2.60
CA PHE A 30 1.74 4.65 -2.41
C PHE A 30 3.13 3.99 -2.53
N CYS A 31 3.20 2.67 -2.35
CA CYS A 31 4.42 1.88 -2.39
C CYS A 31 4.15 0.60 -3.18
N ALA A 32 3.81 0.76 -4.47
CA ALA A 32 3.27 -0.32 -5.28
C ALA A 32 4.29 -1.43 -5.58
N GLY A 33 5.59 -1.13 -5.62
CA GLY A 33 6.66 -2.06 -5.95
C GLY A 33 6.45 -2.70 -7.33
N ALA A 34 6.41 -4.03 -7.37
CA ALA A 34 6.09 -4.79 -8.58
C ALA A 34 4.56 -4.91 -8.84
N GLY A 35 3.74 -4.28 -7.99
CA GLY A 35 2.30 -4.09 -8.13
C GLY A 35 1.42 -5.31 -7.83
N GLY A 36 1.87 -6.26 -7.01
CA GLY A 36 1.02 -7.41 -6.65
C GLY A 36 -0.31 -6.99 -6.00
N LYS A 37 -0.25 -6.12 -5.00
CA LYS A 37 -1.44 -5.59 -4.32
C LYS A 37 -2.26 -4.71 -5.26
N THR A 38 -1.60 -3.87 -6.06
CA THR A 38 -2.24 -3.04 -7.09
C THR A 38 -3.07 -3.86 -8.07
N LEU A 39 -2.54 -5.00 -8.56
CA LEU A 39 -3.26 -5.89 -9.48
C LEU A 39 -4.48 -6.53 -8.80
N ALA A 40 -4.35 -6.96 -7.54
CA ALA A 40 -5.46 -7.51 -6.77
C ALA A 40 -6.59 -6.47 -6.57
N VAL A 41 -6.23 -5.24 -6.22
CA VAL A 41 -7.18 -4.11 -6.11
C VAL A 41 -7.83 -3.80 -7.47
N GLY A 42 -7.04 -3.79 -8.56
CA GLY A 42 -7.54 -3.62 -9.92
C GLY A 42 -8.58 -4.66 -10.33
N ALA A 43 -8.33 -5.92 -9.98
CA ALA A 43 -9.27 -7.01 -10.21
C ALA A 43 -10.58 -6.82 -9.43
N GLN A 44 -10.53 -6.44 -8.14
CA GLN A 44 -11.72 -6.16 -7.33
C GLN A 44 -12.57 -5.02 -7.91
N MET A 45 -11.92 -4.00 -8.45
CA MET A 45 -12.57 -2.85 -9.08
C MET A 45 -13.12 -3.15 -10.49
N ALA A 46 -12.88 -4.34 -11.05
CA ALA A 46 -13.37 -4.78 -12.36
C ALA A 46 -13.15 -3.72 -13.46
N ASN A 47 -11.94 -3.16 -13.54
CA ASN A 47 -11.57 -2.10 -14.48
C ASN A 47 -12.41 -0.80 -14.40
N LYS A 48 -13.10 -0.53 -13.29
CA LYS A 48 -13.87 0.71 -13.08
C LYS A 48 -13.22 1.60 -12.02
N GLY A 49 -13.12 2.90 -12.29
CA GLY A 49 -12.43 3.84 -11.40
C GLY A 49 -10.99 4.07 -11.84
N ARG A 50 -10.13 4.51 -10.92
CA ARG A 50 -8.72 4.78 -11.19
C ARG A 50 -7.85 4.32 -10.03
N ILE A 51 -6.72 3.69 -10.35
CA ILE A 51 -5.70 3.29 -9.38
C ILE A 51 -4.41 4.00 -9.76
N TYR A 52 -3.90 4.86 -8.87
CA TYR A 52 -2.56 5.44 -9.02
C TYR A 52 -1.57 4.58 -8.24
N ALA A 53 -0.58 4.03 -8.94
CA ALA A 53 0.43 3.16 -8.35
C ALA A 53 1.78 3.89 -8.34
N PHE A 54 2.16 4.39 -7.18
CA PHE A 54 3.39 5.14 -6.98
C PHE A 54 4.52 4.25 -6.47
N ASP A 55 5.73 4.49 -6.97
CA ASP A 55 6.96 3.95 -6.40
C ASP A 55 8.17 4.83 -6.78
N ILE A 56 9.18 4.87 -5.92
CA ILE A 56 10.46 5.55 -6.21
C ILE A 56 11.38 4.68 -7.09
N ALA A 57 11.26 3.35 -6.97
CA ALA A 57 12.10 2.36 -7.62
C ALA A 57 11.56 2.02 -9.01
N GLU A 58 12.02 2.78 -10.01
CA GLU A 58 11.65 2.61 -11.42
C GLU A 58 11.73 1.15 -11.90
N LYS A 59 12.80 0.43 -11.52
CA LYS A 59 12.99 -0.97 -11.91
C LYS A 59 11.89 -1.89 -11.37
N ARG A 60 11.37 -1.63 -10.16
CA ARG A 60 10.27 -2.42 -9.60
C ARG A 60 8.96 -2.08 -10.30
N LEU A 61 8.70 -0.80 -10.49
CA LEU A 61 7.50 -0.30 -11.16
C LEU A 61 7.43 -0.72 -12.64
N ALA A 62 8.57 -0.85 -13.32
CA ALA A 62 8.66 -1.34 -14.69
C ALA A 62 8.09 -2.77 -14.83
N ASN A 63 8.17 -3.59 -13.79
CA ASN A 63 7.59 -4.94 -13.78
C ASN A 63 6.06 -4.93 -13.65
N LEU A 64 5.44 -3.83 -13.19
CA LEU A 64 3.99 -3.72 -13.08
C LEU A 64 3.33 -3.62 -14.46
N LYS A 65 3.90 -2.82 -15.38
CA LYS A 65 3.35 -2.60 -16.73
C LYS A 65 3.03 -3.91 -17.50
N PRO A 66 3.98 -4.85 -17.71
CA PRO A 66 3.67 -6.08 -18.43
C PRO A 66 2.68 -6.97 -17.66
N ARG A 67 2.63 -6.90 -16.33
CA ARG A 67 1.69 -7.68 -15.51
C ARG A 67 0.26 -7.14 -15.62
N MET A 68 0.05 -5.82 -15.58
CA MET A 68 -1.29 -5.23 -15.75
C MET A 68 -1.83 -5.49 -17.16
N THR A 69 -0.98 -5.40 -18.20
CA THR A 69 -1.36 -5.72 -19.58
C THR A 69 -1.79 -7.17 -19.69
N ARG A 70 -1.01 -8.09 -19.11
CA ARG A 70 -1.33 -9.52 -19.10
C ARG A 70 -2.62 -9.82 -18.34
N ALA A 71 -2.88 -9.12 -17.24
CA ALA A 71 -4.11 -9.23 -16.45
C ALA A 71 -5.33 -8.52 -17.09
N GLY A 72 -5.16 -7.84 -18.24
CA GLY A 72 -6.23 -7.08 -18.89
C GLY A 72 -6.70 -5.86 -18.08
N LEU A 73 -5.85 -5.34 -17.19
CA LEU A 73 -6.18 -4.20 -16.32
C LEU A 73 -5.80 -2.88 -16.99
N THR A 74 -6.77 -1.99 -17.15
CA THR A 74 -6.59 -0.70 -17.85
C THR A 74 -6.80 0.52 -16.96
N ASN A 75 -7.29 0.32 -15.74
CA ASN A 75 -7.56 1.39 -14.77
C ASN A 75 -6.37 1.71 -13.85
N ILE A 76 -5.21 1.08 -14.05
CA ILE A 76 -3.99 1.28 -13.27
C ILE A 76 -3.09 2.29 -13.99
N HIS A 77 -2.61 3.28 -13.24
CA HIS A 77 -1.69 4.32 -13.68
C HIS A 77 -0.38 4.22 -12.87
N PRO A 78 0.62 3.47 -13.37
CA PRO A 78 1.93 3.40 -12.73
C PRO A 78 2.70 4.71 -12.93
N GLU A 79 3.06 5.38 -11.84
CA GLU A 79 3.78 6.65 -11.87
C GLU A 79 5.02 6.59 -10.97
N ARG A 80 6.19 6.88 -11.55
CA ARG A 80 7.41 7.03 -10.76
C ARG A 80 7.39 8.37 -10.05
N ILE A 81 7.61 8.36 -8.75
CA ILE A 81 7.76 9.55 -7.91
C ILE A 81 9.22 9.72 -7.48
N GLY A 82 9.66 10.97 -7.30
CA GLY A 82 10.99 11.26 -6.76
C GLY A 82 11.10 11.05 -5.25
N SER A 83 10.02 11.38 -4.53
CA SER A 83 9.87 11.23 -3.08
C SER A 83 8.39 11.29 -2.70
N GLU A 84 8.08 11.08 -1.42
CA GLU A 84 6.76 11.26 -0.81
C GLU A 84 6.22 12.71 -0.89
N HIS A 85 7.06 13.67 -1.28
CA HIS A 85 6.70 15.08 -1.48
C HIS A 85 6.61 15.48 -2.96
N ASP A 86 6.59 14.52 -3.89
CA ASP A 86 6.49 14.79 -5.32
C ASP A 86 5.20 15.56 -5.66
N THR A 87 5.31 16.54 -6.55
CA THR A 87 4.16 17.35 -7.01
C THR A 87 3.01 16.52 -7.57
N ARG A 88 3.28 15.32 -8.12
CA ARG A 88 2.23 14.40 -8.60
C ARG A 88 1.32 13.93 -7.47
N ILE A 89 1.90 13.68 -6.29
CA ILE A 89 1.18 13.29 -5.07
C ILE A 89 0.30 14.45 -4.63
N ALA A 90 0.84 15.67 -4.59
CA ALA A 90 0.10 16.86 -4.20
C ALA A 90 -1.15 17.11 -5.07
N ARG A 91 -1.14 16.74 -6.36
CA ARG A 91 -2.31 16.85 -7.25
C ARG A 91 -3.48 15.96 -6.85
N LEU A 92 -3.23 14.91 -6.06
CA LEU A 92 -4.23 13.97 -5.56
C LEU A 92 -4.67 14.25 -4.11
N ALA A 93 -4.19 15.35 -3.51
CA ALA A 93 -4.57 15.75 -2.16
C ALA A 93 -6.11 15.83 -2.01
N GLY A 94 -6.65 15.13 -1.01
CA GLY A 94 -8.08 15.03 -0.73
C GLY A 94 -8.93 14.43 -1.86
N LYS A 95 -8.36 13.65 -2.79
CA LYS A 95 -9.08 13.06 -3.93
C LYS A 95 -9.18 11.53 -3.89
N ALA A 96 -8.36 10.85 -3.10
CA ALA A 96 -8.38 9.40 -3.00
C ALA A 96 -9.52 8.96 -2.08
N ASP A 97 -10.39 8.08 -2.57
CA ASP A 97 -11.39 7.43 -1.72
C ASP A 97 -10.69 6.46 -0.76
N ARG A 98 -9.64 5.79 -1.25
CA ARG A 98 -8.79 4.92 -0.42
C ARG A 98 -7.32 5.02 -0.78
N VAL A 99 -6.47 4.85 0.22
CA VAL A 99 -5.02 4.86 0.08
C VAL A 99 -4.46 3.62 0.75
N LEU A 100 -3.63 2.88 0.03
CA LEU A 100 -2.87 1.73 0.52
C LEU A 100 -1.41 2.14 0.67
N VAL A 101 -0.84 1.87 1.84
CA VAL A 101 0.58 2.05 2.13
C VAL A 101 1.14 0.72 2.62
N ASP A 102 1.86 0.02 1.75
CA ASP A 102 2.74 -1.10 2.12
C ASP A 102 4.15 -0.56 2.33
N ALA A 103 4.45 -0.08 3.54
CA ALA A 103 5.62 0.74 3.76
C ALA A 103 6.92 -0.08 3.75
N PRO A 104 8.05 0.53 3.31
CA PRO A 104 9.36 -0.09 3.46
C PRO A 104 9.64 -0.37 4.94
N CYS A 105 9.89 -1.64 5.25
CA CYS A 105 9.98 -2.15 6.61
C CYS A 105 11.28 -2.95 6.82
N SER A 106 11.65 -3.23 8.06
CA SER A 106 12.83 -4.07 8.40
C SER A 106 12.73 -5.49 7.83
N GLY A 107 11.50 -5.95 7.56
CA GLY A 107 11.19 -7.25 6.97
C GLY A 107 11.34 -8.40 7.95
N LEU A 108 11.48 -8.13 9.25
CA LEU A 108 11.72 -9.16 10.26
C LEU A 108 10.57 -10.18 10.39
N GLY A 109 9.35 -9.83 9.99
CA GLY A 109 8.24 -10.79 9.90
C GLY A 109 8.37 -11.78 8.74
N THR A 110 9.33 -11.57 7.82
CA THR A 110 9.57 -12.44 6.66
C THR A 110 10.81 -13.32 6.81
N LEU A 111 11.46 -13.36 7.99
CA LEU A 111 12.70 -14.11 8.24
C LEU A 111 12.65 -15.58 7.77
N ARG A 112 11.50 -16.25 7.90
CA ARG A 112 11.33 -17.63 7.40
C ARG A 112 11.57 -17.76 5.89
N ARG A 113 11.19 -16.75 5.12
CA ARG A 113 11.36 -16.69 3.65
C ARG A 113 12.69 -16.04 3.25
N ASN A 114 13.19 -15.13 4.09
CA ASN A 114 14.37 -14.31 3.83
C ASN A 114 15.26 -14.26 5.10
N PRO A 115 16.02 -15.33 5.40
CA PRO A 115 16.81 -15.43 6.63
C PRO A 115 17.99 -14.45 6.68
N ASP A 116 18.44 -13.97 5.52
CA ASP A 116 19.52 -12.99 5.36
C ASP A 116 19.20 -11.64 6.02
N LEU A 117 17.91 -11.30 6.15
CA LEU A 117 17.45 -10.06 6.77
C LEU A 117 17.91 -9.92 8.23
N LYS A 118 18.09 -11.03 8.96
CA LYS A 118 18.58 -11.01 10.34
C LYS A 118 19.92 -10.27 10.48
N TYR A 119 20.78 -10.38 9.47
CA TYR A 119 22.14 -9.83 9.51
C TYR A 119 22.26 -8.45 8.88
N ARG A 120 21.21 -7.99 8.19
CA ARG A 120 21.19 -6.68 7.51
C ARG A 120 20.59 -5.57 8.34
N GLN A 121 19.89 -5.90 9.43
CA GLN A 121 19.21 -4.93 10.27
C GLN A 121 20.08 -4.53 11.46
N SER A 122 20.10 -3.23 11.73
CA SER A 122 20.70 -2.62 12.92
C SER A 122 19.69 -1.66 13.54
N ALA A 123 19.91 -1.26 14.79
CA ALA A 123 19.03 -0.28 15.45
C ALA A 123 18.97 1.05 14.69
N GLU A 124 20.09 1.50 14.12
CA GLU A 124 20.16 2.71 13.30
C GLU A 124 19.40 2.57 11.98
N THR A 125 19.42 1.38 11.39
CA THR A 125 18.69 1.10 10.14
C THR A 125 17.18 1.11 10.38
N VAL A 126 16.73 0.50 11.49
CA VAL A 126 15.32 0.52 11.89
C VAL A 126 14.87 1.94 12.20
N ALA A 127 15.67 2.73 12.92
CA ALA A 127 15.33 4.14 13.20
C ALA A 127 15.09 4.97 11.91
N LYS A 128 15.96 4.81 10.91
CA LYS A 128 15.78 5.46 9.60
C LYS A 128 14.52 4.99 8.87
N LEU A 129 14.18 3.69 8.96
CA LEU A 129 12.96 3.16 8.37
C LEU A 129 11.71 3.73 9.05
N LEU A 130 11.74 3.92 10.38
CA LEU A 130 10.63 4.54 11.11
C LEU A 130 10.41 5.99 10.66
N GLU A 131 11.48 6.79 10.55
CA GLU A 131 11.38 8.16 10.02
C GLU A 131 10.77 8.19 8.61
N GLN A 132 11.21 7.28 7.73
CA GLN A 132 10.68 7.16 6.38
C GLN A 132 9.20 6.72 6.37
N GLN A 133 8.82 5.75 7.21
CA GLN A 133 7.44 5.28 7.36
C GLN A 133 6.52 6.42 7.82
N HIS A 134 6.97 7.24 8.79
CA HIS A 134 6.22 8.41 9.26
C HIS A 134 6.02 9.46 8.16
N SER A 135 7.08 9.76 7.39
CA SER A 135 6.99 10.72 6.28
C SER A 135 6.01 10.25 5.20
N ILE A 136 6.09 8.96 4.84
CA ILE A 136 5.17 8.33 3.88
C ILE A 136 3.73 8.37 4.39
N LEU A 137 3.51 8.03 5.65
CA LEU A 137 2.18 8.05 6.28
C LEU A 137 1.57 9.46 6.29
N ASP A 138 2.36 10.48 6.63
CA ASP A 138 1.91 11.87 6.60
C ASP A 138 1.50 12.29 5.18
N ALA A 139 2.33 12.01 4.18
CA ALA A 139 2.03 12.29 2.78
C ALA A 139 0.78 11.53 2.28
N ALA A 140 0.68 10.24 2.60
CA ALA A 140 -0.45 9.40 2.21
C ALA A 140 -1.77 9.86 2.85
N SER A 141 -1.74 10.29 4.11
CA SER A 141 -2.94 10.76 4.83
C SER A 141 -3.57 11.98 4.16
N LYS A 142 -2.76 12.87 3.57
CA LYS A 142 -3.21 14.08 2.86
C LYS A 142 -3.94 13.78 1.55
N LEU A 143 -3.79 12.57 1.00
CA LEU A 143 -4.48 12.16 -0.22
C LEU A 143 -5.93 11.74 0.03
N VAL A 144 -6.22 11.29 1.25
CA VAL A 144 -7.51 10.69 1.61
C VAL A 144 -8.59 11.77 1.62
N LYS A 145 -9.69 11.52 0.93
CA LYS A 145 -10.92 12.33 1.00
C LYS A 145 -11.48 12.36 2.42
N PRO A 146 -12.32 13.36 2.76
CA PRO A 146 -13.20 13.24 3.92
C PRO A 146 -14.00 11.93 3.84
N GLN A 147 -14.01 11.14 4.92
CA GLN A 147 -14.64 9.80 4.99
C GLN A 147 -13.99 8.71 4.12
N GLY A 148 -12.85 9.01 3.48
CA GLY A 148 -12.04 8.01 2.80
C GLY A 148 -11.29 7.10 3.79
N CYS A 149 -10.54 6.15 3.26
CA CYS A 149 -9.84 5.16 4.06
C CYS A 149 -8.34 5.12 3.78
N LEU A 150 -7.51 5.08 4.83
CA LEU A 150 -6.08 4.77 4.73
C LEU A 150 -5.85 3.37 5.31
N VAL A 151 -5.21 2.50 4.54
CA VAL A 151 -4.76 1.18 4.99
C VAL A 151 -3.24 1.19 5.00
N TYR A 152 -2.66 1.03 6.19
CA TYR A 152 -1.22 0.93 6.39
C TYR A 152 -0.85 -0.49 6.77
N ALA A 153 0.23 -0.98 6.19
CA ALA A 153 0.77 -2.29 6.49
C ALA A 153 2.29 -2.29 6.42
N THR A 154 2.89 -3.17 7.22
CA THR A 154 4.30 -3.53 7.13
C THR A 154 4.46 -5.03 7.19
N CYS A 155 5.63 -5.47 6.74
CA CYS A 155 6.11 -6.85 6.79
C CYS A 155 6.92 -7.16 8.08
N SER A 156 6.77 -6.34 9.12
CA SER A 156 7.56 -6.41 10.35
C SER A 156 6.73 -6.93 11.52
N VAL A 157 7.42 -7.50 12.50
CA VAL A 157 6.84 -7.89 13.80
C VAL A 157 7.18 -6.88 14.91
N LEU A 158 7.99 -5.86 14.58
CA LEU A 158 8.37 -4.83 15.54
C LEU A 158 7.17 -3.91 15.81
N PRO A 159 6.78 -3.71 17.09
CA PRO A 159 5.71 -2.80 17.45
C PRO A 159 5.96 -1.37 16.96
N GLU A 160 7.22 -0.94 16.90
CA GLU A 160 7.63 0.38 16.45
C GLU A 160 7.22 0.63 15.00
N GLU A 161 7.34 -0.36 14.12
CA GLU A 161 6.98 -0.27 12.69
C GLU A 161 5.50 -0.55 12.43
N THR A 162 4.80 -1.08 13.44
CA THR A 162 3.40 -1.49 13.38
C THR A 162 2.44 -0.42 13.91
N ASN A 163 2.86 0.28 14.96
CA ASN A 163 2.03 1.26 15.67
C ASN A 163 1.95 2.57 14.90
N CYS A 164 1.13 2.59 13.85
CA CYS A 164 0.83 3.80 13.12
C CYS A 164 -0.15 4.70 13.90
N LYS A 165 0.18 5.99 14.01
CA LYS A 165 -0.67 7.04 14.61
C LYS A 165 -1.24 7.95 13.52
N SER A 166 -2.17 7.45 12.69
CA SER A 166 -2.87 8.28 11.70
C SER A 166 -4.33 8.49 12.08
N ASN A 167 -4.82 9.73 12.13
CA ASN A 167 -6.19 10.10 12.49
C ASN A 167 -7.25 9.78 11.40
N VAL A 168 -6.96 8.86 10.48
CA VAL A 168 -7.85 8.48 9.37
C VAL A 168 -8.67 7.27 9.80
N SER A 169 -9.99 7.45 9.84
CA SER A 169 -10.96 6.41 10.18
C SER A 169 -11.59 5.84 8.91
N CYS A 170 -11.70 4.51 8.82
CA CYS A 170 -12.28 3.84 7.67
C CYS A 170 -13.73 3.42 7.94
N PRO A 171 -14.72 3.98 7.22
CA PRO A 171 -16.09 3.53 7.36
C PRO A 171 -16.29 2.18 6.65
N ASN A 172 -16.78 1.18 7.40
CA ASN A 172 -17.24 -0.13 6.93
C ASN A 172 -16.19 -1.10 6.35
N ILE A 173 -15.41 -1.73 7.22
CA ILE A 173 -14.86 -3.06 6.96
C ILE A 173 -15.76 -4.07 7.71
N PRO A 174 -16.61 -4.86 7.02
CA PRO A 174 -17.44 -5.85 7.68
C PRO A 174 -16.55 -6.88 8.41
N ASN A 175 -16.88 -7.17 9.68
CA ASN A 175 -16.12 -7.97 10.67
C ASN A 175 -14.94 -7.31 11.41
N LEU A 176 -14.75 -5.99 11.31
CA LEU A 176 -13.89 -5.27 12.27
C LEU A 176 -14.75 -4.58 13.34
N ASN A 177 -14.65 -5.04 14.60
CA ASN A 177 -15.36 -4.42 15.72
C ASN A 177 -15.04 -2.91 15.83
N PRO A 178 -16.05 -2.03 15.78
CA PRO A 178 -15.87 -0.57 15.83
C PRO A 178 -15.35 -0.07 17.18
N SER A 179 -15.39 -0.88 18.24
CA SER A 179 -14.82 -0.54 19.56
C SER A 179 -13.29 -0.56 19.63
N THR A 180 -12.61 -0.88 18.53
CA THR A 180 -11.13 -0.87 18.42
C THR A 180 -10.60 0.18 17.43
N ALA A 181 -11.46 1.07 16.91
CA ALA A 181 -11.11 1.99 15.84
C ALA A 181 -11.15 3.46 16.28
N PRO A 182 -9.99 4.03 16.66
CA PRO A 182 -9.72 5.44 16.40
C PRO A 182 -8.96 5.61 15.08
N ASN A 183 -8.10 4.66 14.69
CA ASN A 183 -7.16 4.80 13.57
C ASN A 183 -7.13 3.50 12.76
N CYS A 184 -7.33 3.57 11.44
CA CYS A 184 -7.29 2.40 10.55
C CYS A 184 -5.85 1.92 10.28
N CYS A 185 -5.14 1.57 11.35
CA CYS A 185 -3.83 0.94 11.32
C CYS A 185 -3.96 -0.40 12.05
N LYS A 186 -4.20 -1.48 11.28
CA LYS A 186 -4.26 -2.85 11.78
C LYS A 186 -3.25 -3.71 11.02
N THR A 187 -2.37 -4.35 11.78
CA THR A 187 -1.48 -5.42 11.36
C THR A 187 -2.22 -6.71 11.04
#